data_AF-A0A3D3PES7-F1
#
_entry.id   AF-A0A3D3PES7-F1
#
_cell.length_a   1.000
_cell.length_b   1.000
_cell.length_c   1.000
_cell.angle_alpha   90.00
_cell.angle_beta   90.00
_cell.angle_gamma   90.00
#
_symmetry.space_group_name_H-M   'P 1'
#
loop_
_entity.id
_entity.type
_entity.pdbx_description
1 polymer ?
#
loop_
_entity_poly.entity_id
_entity_poly.type
_entity_poly.pdbx_seq_one_letter_code
_entity_poly.pdbx_strand_id
1 'polypeptide(L)'
;MEIIRTLADFVLHIDKHLVEIVRDYNTWTYLILFIIIFAETGFVVTPFLPGDSLLFAMGALIAKGSTGLDIYLMGMILCIAAVAGNTANYFLGNYLGAKVFKEENRVLKLD
;
A
#
# COMPACT_ATOMS: atom_id res chain seq x y z
N MET A 1 -19.89 -5.97 -15.17
CA MET A 1 -19.54 -4.61 -15.64
C MET A 1 -19.66 -3.57 -14.54
N GLU A 2 -20.66 -3.64 -13.64
CA GLU A 2 -20.77 -2.71 -12.50
C GLU A 2 -19.68 -2.91 -11.45
N ILE A 3 -19.44 -4.15 -10.99
CA ILE A 3 -18.42 -4.45 -9.96
C ILE A 3 -17.01 -3.96 -10.35
N ILE A 4 -16.63 -4.11 -11.62
CA ILE A 4 -15.33 -3.66 -12.13
C ILE A 4 -15.26 -2.13 -12.12
N ARG A 5 -16.36 -1.44 -12.47
CA ARG A 5 -16.43 0.03 -12.39
C ARG A 5 -16.40 0.51 -10.95
N THR A 6 -17.13 -0.12 -10.04
CA THR A 6 -17.12 0.23 -8.62
C THR A 6 -15.75 0.02 -7.99
N LEU A 7 -15.06 -1.07 -8.32
CA LEU A 7 -13.69 -1.31 -7.88
C LEU A 7 -12.71 -0.31 -8.50
N ALA A 8 -12.86 0.00 -9.79
CA ALA A 8 -12.03 0.99 -10.46
C ALA A 8 -12.24 2.40 -9.88
N ASP A 9 -13.49 2.81 -9.63
CA ASP A 9 -13.81 4.10 -8.99
C ASP A 9 -13.29 4.17 -7.56
N PHE A 10 -13.43 3.09 -6.79
CA PHE A 10 -12.90 3.02 -5.42
C PHE A 10 -11.37 3.13 -5.39
N VAL A 11 -10.68 2.45 -6.31
CA VAL A 11 -9.21 2.52 -6.42
C VAL A 11 -8.76 3.88 -6.95
N LEU A 12 -9.45 4.47 -7.92
CA LEU A 12 -9.09 5.75 -8.53
C LEU A 12 -9.42 6.96 -7.66
N HIS A 13 -10.44 6.88 -6.79
CA HIS A 13 -10.86 7.95 -5.87
C HIS A 13 -10.54 7.62 -4.41
N ILE A 14 -9.60 6.71 -4.18
CA ILE A 14 -9.24 6.29 -2.83
C ILE A 14 -8.74 7.49 -2.01
N ASP A 15 -8.16 8.53 -2.64
CA ASP A 15 -7.72 9.78 -2.01
C ASP A 15 -8.87 10.55 -1.35
N LYS A 16 -10.04 10.62 -1.99
CA LYS A 16 -11.22 11.32 -1.45
C LYS A 16 -11.83 10.56 -0.29
N HIS A 17 -11.95 9.24 -0.42
CA HIS A 17 -12.43 8.39 0.66
C HIS A 17 -11.46 8.41 1.84
N LEU A 18 -10.15 8.52 1.60
CA LEU A 18 -9.17 8.65 2.68
C LEU A 18 -9.36 9.94 3.46
N VAL A 19 -9.66 11.06 2.80
CA VAL A 19 -9.95 12.35 3.49
C VAL A 19 -11.16 12.23 4.42
N GLU A 20 -12.23 11.54 4.00
CA GLU A 20 -13.41 11.28 4.83
C GLU A 20 -13.08 10.35 6.01
N ILE A 21 -12.35 9.25 5.74
CA ILE A 21 -11.92 8.28 6.76
C ILE A 21 -11.03 8.96 7.81
N VAL A 22 -10.12 9.84 7.41
CA VAL A 22 -9.22 10.56 8.32
C VAL A 22 -10.00 11.44 9.29
N ARG A 23 -11.05 12.07 8.77
CA ARG A 23 -11.87 13.00 9.52
C ARG A 23 -12.76 12.28 10.53
N ASP A 24 -13.33 11.12 10.16
CA ASP A 24 -14.24 10.37 11.03
C ASP A 24 -13.53 9.37 11.96
N TYR A 25 -12.41 8.78 11.52
CA TYR A 25 -11.80 7.64 12.20
C TYR A 25 -10.44 7.90 12.85
N ASN A 26 -9.89 9.12 12.73
CA ASN A 26 -8.73 9.62 13.49
C ASN A 26 -7.62 8.55 13.70
N THR A 27 -7.56 7.87 14.85
CA THR A 27 -6.59 6.81 15.17
C THR A 27 -6.56 5.64 14.18
N TRP A 28 -7.68 5.22 13.60
CA TRP A 28 -7.69 4.12 12.63
C TRP A 28 -7.02 4.48 11.31
N THR A 29 -6.87 5.77 11.01
CA THR A 29 -6.14 6.26 9.83
C THR A 29 -4.73 5.70 9.78
N TYR A 30 -4.05 5.62 10.92
CA TYR A 30 -2.71 5.03 11.01
C TYR A 30 -2.69 3.58 10.51
N LEU A 31 -3.67 2.79 10.94
CA LEU A 31 -3.78 1.38 10.57
C LEU A 31 -4.15 1.22 9.09
N ILE A 32 -5.08 2.03 8.59
CA ILE A 32 -5.55 1.96 7.20
C ILE A 32 -4.41 2.28 6.24
N LEU A 33 -3.67 3.37 6.49
CA LEU A 33 -2.50 3.71 5.68
C LEU A 33 -1.39 2.67 5.81
N PHE A 34 -1.16 2.13 7.01
CA PHE A 34 -0.22 1.03 7.20
C PHE A 34 -0.56 -0.15 6.27
N ILE A 35 -1.83 -0.59 6.25
CA ILE A 35 -2.27 -1.71 5.42
C ILE A 35 -2.11 -1.40 3.93
N ILE A 36 -2.44 -0.18 3.50
CA ILE A 36 -2.34 0.23 2.09
C ILE A 36 -0.88 0.20 1.63
N ILE A 37 0.03 0.86 2.36
CA ILE A 37 1.46 0.91 1.99
C ILE A 37 2.11 -0.47 2.11
N PHE A 38 1.75 -1.23 3.13
CA PHE A 38 2.19 -2.62 3.27
C PHE A 38 1.73 -3.48 2.08
N ALA A 39 0.48 -3.31 1.63
CA ALA A 39 -0.05 -4.07 0.51
C ALA A 39 0.64 -3.69 -0.81
N GLU A 40 0.80 -2.39 -1.10
CA GLU A 40 1.45 -1.89 -2.31
C GLU A 40 2.91 -2.37 -2.42
N THR A 41 3.67 -2.32 -1.32
CA THR A 41 5.08 -2.76 -1.29
C THR A 41 5.25 -4.26 -1.11
N GLY A 42 4.28 -4.94 -0.49
CA GLY A 42 4.36 -6.35 -0.10
C GLY A 42 3.85 -7.34 -1.13
N PHE A 43 2.89 -6.95 -1.97
CA PHE A 43 2.29 -7.85 -2.96
C PHE A 43 2.73 -7.48 -4.37
N VAL A 44 3.39 -8.42 -5.04
CA VAL A 44 3.79 -8.34 -6.47
C VAL A 44 2.61 -7.99 -7.40
N VAL A 45 1.37 -8.36 -7.03
CA VAL A 45 0.17 -8.24 -7.88
C VAL A 45 -0.65 -6.97 -7.60
N THR A 46 -0.38 -6.23 -6.51
CA THR A 46 -1.17 -5.05 -6.14
C THR A 46 -0.45 -3.69 -6.28
N PRO A 47 0.34 -3.41 -7.35
CA PRO A 47 0.86 -2.06 -7.60
C PRO A 47 -0.24 -1.07 -8.06
N PHE A 48 -1.52 -1.48 -8.03
CA PHE A 48 -2.66 -0.65 -8.39
C PHE A 48 -3.13 0.28 -7.26
N LEU A 49 -2.62 0.13 -6.03
CA LEU A 49 -2.98 1.02 -4.93
C LEU A 49 -2.14 2.32 -5.02
N PRO A 50 -2.76 3.52 -5.02
CA PRO A 50 -2.05 4.78 -5.20
C PRO A 50 -1.43 5.30 -3.88
N GLY A 51 -0.53 4.56 -3.24
CA GLY A 51 -0.03 4.94 -1.91
C GLY A 51 0.85 6.19 -1.88
N ASP A 52 1.64 6.47 -2.92
CA ASP A 52 2.42 7.72 -3.00
C ASP A 52 1.52 8.97 -2.93
N SER A 53 0.41 8.94 -3.66
CA SER A 53 -0.57 10.03 -3.68
C SER A 53 -1.27 10.16 -2.32
N LEU A 54 -1.53 9.04 -1.65
CA LEU A 54 -2.11 9.02 -0.31
C LEU A 54 -1.16 9.57 0.74
N LEU A 55 0.12 9.20 0.69
CA LEU A 55 1.15 9.75 1.57
C LEU A 55 1.22 11.28 1.46
N PHE A 56 1.18 11.79 0.23
CA PHE A 56 1.16 13.23 -0.03
C PHE A 56 -0.11 13.90 0.52
N ALA A 57 -1.30 13.38 0.19
CA ALA A 57 -2.57 13.90 0.67
C ALA A 57 -2.64 13.92 2.20
N MET A 58 -2.14 12.85 2.84
CA MET A 58 -2.10 12.73 4.29
C MET A 58 -1.13 13.70 4.95
N GLY A 59 0.07 13.86 4.40
CA GLY A 59 1.02 14.87 4.87
C GLY A 59 0.41 16.27 4.81
N ALA A 60 -0.28 16.61 3.72
CA ALA A 60 -0.97 17.89 3.58
C ALA A 60 -2.12 18.07 4.59
N LEU A 61 -2.91 17.03 4.84
CA LEU A 61 -4.00 17.07 5.83
C LEU A 61 -3.49 17.20 7.26
N ILE A 62 -2.41 16.50 7.61
CA ILE A 62 -1.79 16.60 8.94
C ILE A 62 -1.18 17.98 9.14
N ALA A 63 -0.49 18.52 8.12
CA ALA A 63 0.07 19.87 8.16
C ALA A 63 -0.99 20.97 8.34
N LYS A 64 -2.23 20.73 7.89
CA LYS A 64 -3.37 21.64 8.10
C LYS A 64 -3.84 21.69 9.57
N GLY A 65 -3.41 20.74 10.40
CA GLY A 65 -3.65 20.73 11.85
C GLY A 65 -5.08 20.36 12.27
N SER A 66 -5.96 19.99 11.34
CA SER A 66 -7.37 19.69 11.63
C SER A 66 -7.65 18.21 11.95
N THR A 67 -6.63 17.35 11.90
CA THR A 67 -6.81 15.90 11.98
C THR A 67 -6.52 15.31 13.36
N GLY A 68 -5.75 15.99 14.23
CA GLY A 68 -5.33 15.42 15.52
C GLY A 68 -4.29 14.30 15.41
N LEU A 69 -3.76 14.05 14.21
CA LEU A 69 -2.73 13.04 13.96
C LEU A 69 -1.34 13.64 14.14
N ASP A 70 -0.48 12.90 14.83
CA ASP A 70 0.95 13.17 14.93
C ASP A 70 1.68 12.69 13.67
N ILE A 71 2.44 13.60 13.05
CA ILE A 71 3.20 13.34 11.82
C ILE A 71 4.41 12.43 12.03
N TYR A 72 5.06 12.50 13.19
CA TYR A 72 6.23 11.67 13.51
C TYR A 72 5.78 10.23 13.77
N LEU A 73 4.67 10.04 14.50
CA LEU A 73 4.05 8.74 14.69
C LEU A 73 3.60 8.14 13.35
N MET A 74 2.96 8.95 12.49
CA MET A 74 2.55 8.52 11.15
C MET A 74 3.77 8.06 10.34
N GLY A 75 4.82 8.89 10.29
CA GLY A 75 6.05 8.55 9.58
C GLY A 75 6.70 7.26 10.07
N MET A 76 6.78 7.06 11.39
CA MET A 76 7.33 5.84 11.97
C MET A 76 6.53 4.59 11.56
N ILE A 77 5.20 4.65 11.65
CA ILE A 77 4.32 3.53 11.29
C ILE A 77 4.45 3.20 9.79
N LEU A 78 4.52 4.21 8.93
CA LEU A 78 4.63 4.02 7.48
C LEU A 78 6.01 3.46 7.07
N CYS A 79 7.09 3.91 7.72
CA CYS A 79 8.41 3.31 7.53
C CYS A 79 8.41 1.82 7.90
N ILE A 80 7.79 1.46 9.03
CA ILE A 80 7.64 0.05 9.42
C ILE A 80 6.81 -0.71 8.38
N ALA A 81 5.71 -0.12 7.89
CA ALA A 81 4.87 -0.72 6.85
C ALA A 81 5.66 -1.03 5.59
N ALA A 82 6.45 -0.08 5.09
CA ALA A 82 7.24 -0.22 3.88
C ALA A 82 8.36 -1.27 4.03
N VAL A 83 9.07 -1.28 5.16
CA VAL A 83 10.13 -2.28 5.42
C VAL A 83 9.53 -3.68 5.56
N ALA A 84 8.42 -3.81 6.29
CA ALA A 84 7.72 -5.08 6.47
C ALA A 84 7.13 -5.59 5.15
N GLY A 85 6.53 -4.71 4.35
CA GLY A 85 6.01 -5.02 3.03
C GLY A 85 7.13 -5.49 2.10
N ASN A 86 8.21 -4.73 1.98
CA ASN A 86 9.35 -5.14 1.14
C ASN A 86 9.97 -6.48 1.58
N THR A 87 10.02 -6.73 2.89
CA THR A 87 10.49 -8.02 3.44
C THR A 87 9.53 -9.15 3.05
N ALA A 88 8.23 -8.97 3.21
CA ALA A 88 7.22 -9.93 2.78
C ALA A 88 7.29 -10.19 1.27
N ASN A 89 7.48 -9.15 0.47
CA ASN A 89 7.67 -9.24 -0.97
C ASN A 89 8.93 -10.06 -1.32
N TYR A 90 10.04 -9.82 -0.62
CA TYR A 90 11.26 -10.61 -0.80
C TYR A 90 11.06 -12.08 -0.47
N PHE A 91 10.41 -12.40 0.67
CA PHE A 91 10.12 -13.79 1.04
C PHE A 91 9.18 -14.46 0.04
N LEU A 92 8.16 -13.76 -0.42
CA LEU A 92 7.21 -14.26 -1.41
C LEU A 92 7.90 -14.49 -2.76
N GLY A 93 8.75 -13.56 -3.19
CA GLY A 93 9.58 -13.67 -4.38
C GLY A 93 10.60 -14.80 -4.29
N ASN A 94 11.23 -15.02 -3.13
CA ASN A 94 12.15 -16.13 -2.91
C ASN A 94 11.42 -17.49 -2.93
N TYR A 95 10.24 -17.58 -2.31
CA TYR A 95 9.44 -18.80 -2.29
C TYR A 95 8.85 -19.14 -3.67
N LEU A 96 8.28 -18.16 -4.38
CA LEU A 96 7.75 -18.34 -5.73
C LEU A 96 8.88 -18.52 -6.75
N GLY A 97 9.97 -17.77 -6.61
CA GLY A 97 11.17 -17.86 -7.44
C GLY A 97 11.82 -19.23 -7.38
N ALA A 98 11.97 -19.82 -6.18
CA ALA A 98 12.48 -21.19 -6.02
C ALA A 98 11.61 -22.25 -6.75
N LYS A 99 10.32 -21.96 -6.96
CA LYS A 99 9.39 -22.84 -7.70
C LYS A 99 9.39 -22.58 -9.21
N VAL A 100 9.78 -21.39 -9.64
CA VAL A 100 9.90 -20.98 -11.06
C VAL A 100 11.29 -21.32 -11.63
N PHE A 101 12.34 -21.38 -10.81
CA PHE A 101 13.69 -21.84 -11.19
C PHE A 101 13.84 -23.37 -11.13
N LYS A 102 12.91 -24.10 -11.74
CA LYS A 102 13.14 -25.51 -12.11
C LYS A 102 13.66 -25.56 -13.55
N GLU A 103 14.63 -26.45 -13.81
CA GLU A 103 15.23 -26.71 -15.14
C GLU A 103 14.22 -27.02 -16.26
N GLU A 104 12.94 -27.29 -15.93
CA GLU A 104 11.87 -27.58 -16.88
C GLU A 104 11.10 -26.34 -17.41
N ASN A 105 11.40 -25.11 -16.95
CA ASN A 105 10.63 -23.92 -17.32
C ASN A 105 11.11 -23.20 -18.59
N ARG A 106 10.15 -23.00 -19.51
CA ARG A 106 10.33 -22.54 -20.90
C ARG A 106 10.54 -21.01 -21.07
N VAL A 107 10.52 -20.23 -19.98
CA VAL A 107 10.39 -18.76 -20.04
C VAL A 107 11.67 -18.01 -19.61
N LEU A 108 12.48 -18.56 -18.71
CA LEU A 108 13.75 -17.97 -18.30
C LEU A 108 14.86 -19.01 -18.43
N LYS A 109 15.53 -19.03 -19.58
CA LYS A 109 16.82 -19.69 -19.72
C LYS A 109 17.88 -18.81 -19.08
N LEU A 110 18.62 -19.37 -18.13
CA LEU A 110 19.92 -18.84 -17.73
C LEU A 110 20.90 -19.25 -18.84
N ASP A 111 21.24 -18.32 -19.72
CA ASP A 111 22.47 -18.38 -20.53
C ASP A 111 23.63 -17.85 -19.70
#